data_AF-A0A7G5IES6-F1
#
_entry.id   AF-A0A7G5IES6-F1
#
_cell.length_a   1.000
_cell.length_b   1.000
_cell.length_c   1.000
_cell.angle_alpha   90.00
_cell.angle_beta   90.00
_cell.angle_gamma   90.00
#
_symmetry.space_group_name_H-M   'P 1'
#
loop_
_entity.id
_entity.type
_entity.pdbx_description
1 polymer ?
#
loop_
_entity_poly.entity_id
_entity_poly.type
_entity_poly.pdbx_seq_one_letter_code
_entity_poly.pdbx_strand_id
1 'polypeptide(L)'
;MQFREGVNEGLAASPVLGGGQTGAALSFTPDPLASAPFRIVARYSAAHNAKGSIDPATAEAALGLRWQIDPRLAIDIERRFAIGVLGRSTWAARISGGLSGSYRLFGRNATWDSYAEAGALGITRVSSYAGIQGRTGVPLLDLRSLSLDAGIGAWASGQQIYGLGNIGRIDLGPSLRLGSRSFPISGQLDYRWRAVGNVFPGSGPVFTVTGRF
;
A
#
# COMPACT_ATOMS: atom_id res chain seq x y z
N MET A 1 -19.01 1.73 17.76
CA MET A 1 -18.44 2.62 16.73
C MET A 1 -17.87 1.72 15.64
N GLN A 2 -18.64 1.47 14.57
CA GLN A 2 -18.28 0.51 13.52
C GLN A 2 -17.47 1.28 12.47
N PHE A 3 -16.18 1.00 12.35
CA PHE A 3 -15.37 1.57 11.27
C PHE A 3 -15.98 1.10 9.95
N ARG A 4 -16.50 2.03 9.13
CA ARG A 4 -16.84 1.74 7.73
C ARG A 4 -15.59 1.13 7.08
N GLU A 5 -15.70 -0.09 6.58
CA GLU A 5 -14.69 -0.74 5.75
C GLU A 5 -14.48 0.13 4.50
N GLY A 6 -13.52 1.05 4.63
CA GLY A 6 -12.99 1.85 3.54
C GLY A 6 -11.93 1.05 2.79
N VAL A 7 -11.52 1.56 1.63
CA VAL A 7 -10.31 1.14 0.91
C VAL A 7 -9.21 0.78 1.91
N ASN A 8 -8.71 -0.45 1.86
CA ASN A 8 -7.79 -1.00 2.85
C ASN A 8 -6.44 -0.27 2.75
N GLU A 9 -6.29 0.85 3.47
CA GLU A 9 -5.19 1.81 3.31
C GLU A 9 -3.83 1.18 3.66
N GLY A 10 -3.81 0.12 4.45
CA GLY A 10 -2.60 -0.69 4.70
C GLY A 10 -2.01 -1.28 3.43
N LEU A 11 -2.86 -1.68 2.48
CA LEU A 11 -2.45 -2.13 1.15
C LEU A 11 -2.09 -0.95 0.24
N ALA A 12 -2.77 0.20 0.43
CA ALA A 12 -2.53 1.42 -0.35
C ALA A 12 -1.28 2.21 0.08
N ALA A 13 -0.69 1.89 1.24
CA ALA A 13 0.39 2.64 1.87
C ALA A 13 1.75 2.37 1.20
N SER A 14 2.01 1.14 0.73
CA SER A 14 3.25 0.81 0.01
C SER A 14 3.03 0.83 -1.51
N PRO A 15 3.93 1.44 -2.30
CA PRO A 15 3.93 1.26 -3.75
C PRO A 15 3.96 -0.23 -4.12
N VAL A 16 3.21 -0.63 -5.14
CA VAL A 16 3.19 -2.03 -5.63
C VAL A 16 4.40 -2.32 -6.55
N LEU A 17 5.20 -1.31 -6.88
CA LEU A 17 6.25 -1.38 -7.90
C LEU A 17 7.57 -2.06 -7.47
N GLY A 18 7.63 -2.65 -6.28
CA GLY A 18 8.85 -3.31 -5.80
C GLY A 18 8.65 -4.41 -4.77
N GLY A 19 9.71 -5.21 -4.63
CA GLY A 19 9.92 -6.09 -3.47
C GLY A 19 10.45 -5.27 -2.31
N GLY A 20 11.68 -5.54 -1.86
CA GLY A 20 12.29 -4.95 -0.65
C GLY A 20 12.08 -3.45 -0.46
N GLN A 21 11.19 -3.04 0.45
CA GLN A 21 10.77 -1.65 0.67
C GLN A 21 10.27 -1.41 2.10
N THR A 22 10.36 -0.16 2.55
CA THR A 22 9.66 0.32 3.75
C THR A 22 8.72 1.45 3.36
N GLY A 23 7.49 1.38 3.83
CA GLY A 23 6.45 2.39 3.62
C GLY A 23 5.73 2.78 4.91
N ALA A 24 5.30 4.03 4.97
CA ALA A 24 4.39 4.51 6.00
C ALA A 24 3.31 5.38 5.37
N ALA A 25 2.09 5.30 5.87
CA ALA A 25 0.99 6.19 5.48
C ALA A 25 0.22 6.67 6.71
N LEU A 26 -0.17 7.94 6.69
CA LEU A 26 -1.04 8.55 7.67
C LEU A 26 -2.21 9.19 6.94
N SER A 27 -3.43 8.96 7.42
CA SER A 27 -4.61 9.66 6.92
C SER A 27 -5.32 10.39 8.07
N PHE A 28 -5.82 11.58 7.78
CA PHE A 28 -6.63 12.38 8.70
C PHE A 28 -7.95 12.75 8.02
N THR A 29 -9.07 12.51 8.69
CA THR A 29 -10.42 12.80 8.18
C THR A 29 -11.03 13.99 8.93
N PRO A 30 -10.98 15.23 8.38
CA PRO A 30 -11.46 16.42 9.10
C PRO A 30 -12.95 16.35 9.47
N ASP A 31 -13.78 15.83 8.56
CA ASP A 31 -15.20 15.58 8.80
C ASP A 31 -15.52 14.09 8.56
N PRO A 32 -15.49 13.26 9.61
CA PRO A 32 -15.77 11.83 9.49
C PRO A 32 -17.27 11.51 9.29
N LEU A 33 -18.16 12.49 9.47
CA LEU A 33 -19.61 12.32 9.34
C LEU A 33 -20.13 12.67 7.94
N ALA A 34 -19.30 13.32 7.11
CA ALA A 34 -19.63 13.59 5.72
C ALA A 34 -19.99 12.31 4.95
N SER A 35 -20.94 12.42 4.01
CA SER A 35 -21.37 11.32 3.15
C SER A 35 -20.25 10.83 2.21
N ALA A 36 -19.41 11.75 1.73
CA ALA A 36 -18.23 11.49 0.91
C ALA A 36 -17.02 12.26 1.49
N PRO A 37 -16.34 11.72 2.52
CA PRO A 37 -15.32 12.46 3.25
C PRO A 37 -14.05 12.66 2.40
N PHE A 38 -13.48 13.86 2.53
CA PHE A 38 -12.10 14.12 2.12
C PHE A 38 -11.15 13.73 3.24
N ARG A 39 -9.97 13.23 2.88
CA ARG A 39 -8.88 12.96 3.82
C ARG A 39 -7.61 13.62 3.38
N ILE A 40 -6.83 14.07 4.34
CA ILE A 40 -5.45 14.47 4.14
C ILE A 40 -4.60 13.21 4.27
N VAL A 41 -3.77 12.92 3.28
CA VAL A 41 -2.93 11.72 3.25
C VAL A 41 -1.47 12.14 3.18
N ALA A 42 -0.67 11.61 4.10
CA ALA A 42 0.78 11.73 4.08
C ALA A 42 1.40 10.35 3.93
N ARG A 43 2.42 10.23 3.07
CA ARG A 43 3.10 8.96 2.81
C ARG A 43 4.59 9.12 2.81
N TYR A 44 5.27 8.04 3.16
CA TYR A 44 6.71 7.90 3.04
C TYR A 44 7.02 6.53 2.46
N SER A 45 8.01 6.46 1.58
CA SER A 45 8.52 5.19 1.07
C SER A 45 10.01 5.25 0.76
N ALA A 46 10.71 4.15 0.98
CA ALA A 46 12.09 3.97 0.57
C ALA A 46 12.33 2.50 0.19
N ALA A 47 13.11 2.27 -0.87
CA ALA A 47 13.55 0.94 -1.25
C ALA A 47 14.64 0.41 -0.31
N HIS A 48 14.81 -0.91 -0.30
CA HIS A 48 15.95 -1.55 0.34
C HIS A 48 17.07 -1.79 -0.68
N ASN A 49 18.31 -1.66 -0.24
CA ASN A 49 19.49 -1.99 -1.03
C ASN A 49 19.73 -3.51 -1.08
N ALA A 50 20.74 -3.95 -1.83
CA ALA A 50 21.08 -5.37 -1.98
C ALA A 50 21.47 -6.08 -0.66
N LYS A 51 21.80 -5.33 0.40
CA LYS A 51 22.11 -5.86 1.73
C LYS A 51 20.87 -5.91 2.65
N GLY A 52 19.69 -5.55 2.13
CA GLY A 52 18.43 -5.53 2.87
C GLY A 52 18.26 -4.33 3.82
N SER A 53 19.15 -3.33 3.75
CA SER A 53 19.00 -2.08 4.52
C SER A 53 18.23 -1.03 3.72
N ILE A 54 17.55 -0.11 4.39
CA ILE A 54 16.89 1.03 3.73
C ILE A 54 17.91 1.82 2.91
N ASP A 55 17.59 2.10 1.66
CA ASP A 55 18.36 2.95 0.76
C ASP A 55 17.83 4.39 0.81
N PRO A 56 18.48 5.30 1.54
CA PRO A 56 18.02 6.67 1.68
C PRO A 56 18.04 7.44 0.35
N ALA A 57 18.81 7.00 -0.64
CA ALA A 57 18.84 7.65 -1.96
C ALA A 57 17.51 7.49 -2.70
N THR A 58 16.70 6.49 -2.35
CA THR A 58 15.39 6.22 -2.94
C THR A 58 14.23 6.79 -2.14
N ALA A 59 14.51 7.44 -1.01
CA ALA A 59 13.48 7.93 -0.10
C ALA A 59 12.62 9.02 -0.75
N GLU A 60 11.32 8.92 -0.51
CA GLU A 60 10.33 9.85 -1.02
C GLU A 60 9.21 10.05 -0.01
N ALA A 61 8.71 11.27 0.10
CA ALA A 61 7.49 11.58 0.82
C ALA A 61 6.40 12.09 -0.12
N ALA A 62 5.15 11.92 0.25
CA ALA A 62 4.02 12.51 -0.44
C ALA A 62 3.03 13.13 0.53
N LEU A 63 2.39 14.20 0.09
CA LEU A 63 1.28 14.83 0.80
C LEU A 63 0.16 15.12 -0.20
N GLY A 64 -1.06 14.77 0.14
CA GLY A 64 -2.17 14.93 -0.77
C GLY A 64 -3.54 14.88 -0.13
N LEU A 65 -4.53 14.90 -1.00
CA LEU A 65 -5.94 14.78 -0.68
C LEU A 65 -6.50 13.51 -1.29
N ARG A 66 -7.28 12.80 -0.49
CA ARG A 66 -8.06 11.65 -0.89
C ARG A 66 -9.54 12.00 -0.83
N TRP A 67 -10.24 11.78 -1.91
CA TRP A 67 -11.69 11.81 -1.94
C TRP A 67 -12.25 10.40 -1.97
N GLN A 68 -13.03 10.05 -0.94
CA GLN A 68 -13.73 8.77 -0.89
C GLN A 68 -15.08 8.90 -1.63
N ILE A 69 -15.15 8.35 -2.85
CA ILE A 69 -16.37 8.38 -3.67
C ILE A 69 -17.44 7.48 -3.04
N ASP A 70 -17.04 6.25 -2.73
CA ASP A 70 -17.83 5.26 -2.00
C ASP A 70 -16.90 4.45 -1.09
N PRO A 71 -17.37 3.58 -0.18
CA PRO A 71 -16.49 2.85 0.74
C PRO A 71 -15.37 2.02 0.08
N ARG A 72 -15.54 1.62 -1.18
CA ARG A 72 -14.63 0.74 -1.92
C ARG A 72 -13.78 1.49 -2.93
N LEU A 73 -14.08 2.76 -3.22
CA LEU A 73 -13.43 3.54 -4.28
C LEU A 73 -12.99 4.92 -3.79
N ALA A 74 -11.75 5.28 -4.09
CA ALA A 74 -11.15 6.57 -3.76
C ALA A 74 -10.33 7.14 -4.92
N ILE A 75 -10.29 8.47 -4.98
CA ILE A 75 -9.38 9.22 -5.84
C ILE A 75 -8.39 9.98 -4.97
N ASP A 76 -7.12 9.97 -5.34
CA ASP A 76 -6.05 10.71 -4.68
C ASP A 76 -5.39 11.69 -5.64
N ILE A 77 -5.05 12.86 -5.11
CA ILE A 77 -4.11 13.78 -5.75
C ILE A 77 -3.03 14.11 -4.72
N GLU A 78 -1.78 13.81 -5.06
CA GLU A 78 -0.65 13.91 -4.15
C GLU A 78 0.49 14.70 -4.79
N ARG A 79 1.14 15.55 -3.99
CA ARG A 79 2.46 16.08 -4.29
C ARG A 79 3.51 15.15 -3.69
N ARG A 80 4.36 14.59 -4.55
CA ARG A 80 5.52 13.77 -4.18
C ARG A 80 6.76 14.65 -4.09
N PHE A 81 7.58 14.39 -3.09
CA PHE A 81 8.81 15.10 -2.73
C PHE A 81 9.95 14.10 -2.69
N ALA A 82 10.94 14.29 -3.56
CA ALA A 82 12.20 13.57 -3.48
C ALA A 82 12.91 13.95 -2.17
N ILE A 83 13.16 12.96 -1.31
CA ILE A 83 14.01 13.12 -0.13
C ILE A 83 15.42 12.63 -0.50
N GLY A 84 15.50 11.50 -1.17
CA GLY A 84 16.72 10.93 -1.70
C GLY A 84 17.07 11.45 -3.10
N VAL A 85 18.35 11.36 -3.45
CA VAL A 85 18.92 11.84 -4.73
C VAL A 85 18.43 11.10 -5.97
N LEU A 86 17.88 9.89 -5.82
CA LEU A 86 17.26 9.11 -6.90
C LEU A 86 15.73 9.29 -6.96
N GLY A 87 15.16 10.03 -6.00
CA GLY A 87 13.73 10.37 -5.99
C GLY A 87 13.39 11.44 -7.02
N ARG A 88 12.09 11.59 -7.32
CA ARG A 88 11.60 12.65 -8.21
C ARG A 88 10.41 13.38 -7.60
N SER A 89 10.57 14.68 -7.38
CA SER A 89 9.46 15.54 -6.99
C SER A 89 8.48 15.71 -8.14
N THR A 90 7.24 15.28 -7.96
CA THR A 90 6.23 15.25 -9.01
C THR A 90 4.81 15.34 -8.45
N TRP A 91 3.85 15.66 -9.30
CA TRP A 91 2.44 15.44 -8.98
C TRP A 91 2.04 14.01 -9.34
N ALA A 92 1.11 13.46 -8.58
CA ALA A 92 0.51 12.17 -8.81
C ALA A 92 -1.01 12.28 -8.70
N ALA A 93 -1.71 11.61 -9.60
CA ALA A 93 -3.14 11.35 -9.48
C ALA A 93 -3.36 9.84 -9.50
N ARG A 94 -4.25 9.34 -8.65
CA ARG A 94 -4.52 7.91 -8.51
C ARG A 94 -6.01 7.68 -8.30
N ILE A 95 -6.51 6.59 -8.87
CA ILE A 95 -7.75 5.96 -8.46
C ILE A 95 -7.40 4.63 -7.79
N SER A 96 -8.04 4.33 -6.68
CA SER A 96 -7.79 3.11 -5.93
C SER A 96 -9.08 2.53 -5.38
N GLY A 97 -9.10 1.21 -5.24
CA GLY A 97 -10.21 0.53 -4.62
C GLY A 97 -9.82 -0.79 -3.99
N GLY A 98 -10.71 -1.32 -3.16
CA GLY A 98 -10.44 -2.57 -2.47
C GLY A 98 -11.69 -3.26 -1.96
N LEU A 99 -11.57 -4.56 -1.75
CA LEU A 99 -12.59 -5.43 -1.19
C LEU A 99 -11.97 -6.29 -0.11
N SER A 100 -12.71 -6.52 0.96
CA SER A 100 -12.35 -7.40 2.06
C SER A 100 -13.50 -8.33 2.40
N GLY A 101 -13.17 -9.46 3.02
CA GLY A 101 -14.17 -10.37 3.54
C GLY A 101 -13.57 -11.46 4.42
N SER A 102 -14.45 -12.32 4.93
CA SER A 102 -14.07 -13.48 5.74
C SER A 102 -14.72 -14.75 5.22
N TYR A 103 -14.04 -15.88 5.39
CA TYR A 103 -14.52 -17.22 5.04
C TYR A 103 -14.02 -18.24 6.06
N ARG A 104 -14.57 -19.46 6.03
CA ARG A 104 -14.06 -20.55 6.87
C ARG A 104 -13.05 -21.39 6.10
N LEU A 105 -11.85 -21.55 6.67
CA LEU A 105 -10.79 -22.40 6.14
C LEU A 105 -10.35 -23.36 7.25
N PHE A 106 -10.52 -24.67 7.04
CA PHE A 106 -10.21 -25.72 8.02
C PHE A 106 -10.80 -25.44 9.42
N GLY A 107 -12.05 -24.98 9.48
CA GLY A 107 -12.74 -24.66 10.74
C GLY A 107 -12.30 -23.35 11.41
N ARG A 108 -11.36 -22.60 10.82
CA ARG A 108 -10.92 -21.28 11.31
C ARG A 108 -11.53 -20.17 10.45
N ASN A 109 -11.79 -19.02 11.06
CA ASN A 109 -12.19 -17.82 10.31
C ASN A 109 -10.94 -17.24 9.62
N ALA A 110 -10.86 -17.38 8.30
CA ALA A 110 -9.86 -16.73 7.47
C ALA A 110 -10.42 -15.40 6.95
N THR A 111 -9.52 -14.47 6.66
CA THR A 111 -9.83 -13.17 6.06
C THR A 111 -9.13 -13.05 4.73
N TRP A 112 -9.74 -12.32 3.80
CA TRP A 112 -9.11 -11.97 2.54
C TRP A 112 -9.28 -10.47 2.29
N ASP A 113 -8.29 -9.90 1.61
CA ASP A 113 -8.27 -8.53 1.17
C ASP A 113 -7.76 -8.45 -0.26
N SER A 114 -8.33 -7.53 -1.02
CA SER A 114 -7.86 -7.17 -2.35
C SER A 114 -7.82 -5.66 -2.47
N TYR A 115 -6.84 -5.19 -3.22
CA TYR A 115 -6.62 -3.78 -3.48
C TYR A 115 -6.12 -3.63 -4.91
N ALA A 116 -6.61 -2.60 -5.61
CA ALA A 116 -6.11 -2.22 -6.92
C ALA A 116 -5.98 -0.71 -7.01
N GLU A 117 -4.99 -0.26 -7.76
CA GLU A 117 -4.76 1.13 -8.07
C GLU A 117 -4.30 1.33 -9.51
N ALA A 118 -4.64 2.49 -10.05
CA ALA A 118 -4.08 3.00 -11.29
C ALA A 118 -3.87 4.50 -11.15
N GLY A 119 -2.82 5.02 -11.79
CA GLY A 119 -2.50 6.43 -11.66
C GLY A 119 -1.52 6.94 -12.70
N ALA A 120 -1.25 8.23 -12.58
CA ALA A 120 -0.36 8.99 -13.44
C ALA A 120 0.61 9.81 -12.57
N LEU A 121 1.87 9.89 -13.01
CA LEU A 121 2.94 10.64 -12.37
C LEU A 121 3.46 11.70 -13.34
N GLY A 122 3.45 12.96 -12.92
CA GLY A 122 3.93 14.09 -13.71
C GLY A 122 2.79 14.85 -14.41
N ILE A 123 3.12 16.07 -14.84
CA ILE A 123 2.20 16.94 -15.59
C ILE A 123 2.64 17.02 -17.06
N THR A 124 3.94 17.21 -17.32
CA THR A 124 4.49 17.37 -18.67
C THR A 124 5.05 16.09 -19.27
N ARG A 125 5.66 15.23 -18.44
CA ARG A 125 6.13 13.89 -18.80
C ARG A 125 5.41 12.88 -17.93
N VAL A 126 4.23 12.48 -18.40
CA VAL A 126 3.32 11.60 -17.68
C VAL A 126 3.80 10.17 -17.81
N SER A 127 4.03 9.52 -16.67
CA SER A 127 4.21 8.07 -16.58
C SER A 127 3.00 7.48 -15.88
N SER A 128 2.31 6.53 -16.51
CA SER A 128 1.18 5.83 -15.90
C SER A 128 1.65 4.59 -15.16
N TYR A 129 0.91 4.19 -14.14
CA TYR A 129 1.16 2.95 -13.40
C TYR A 129 -0.14 2.29 -12.99
N ALA A 130 -0.07 0.98 -12.77
CA ALA A 130 -1.15 0.19 -12.21
C ALA A 130 -0.58 -0.85 -11.24
N GLY A 131 -1.34 -1.17 -10.21
CA GLY A 131 -0.98 -2.15 -9.20
C GLY A 131 -2.21 -2.89 -8.70
N ILE A 132 -2.03 -4.16 -8.37
CA ILE A 132 -3.03 -4.99 -7.70
C ILE A 132 -2.35 -5.83 -6.63
N GLN A 133 -3.04 -6.00 -5.52
CA GLN A 133 -2.64 -6.83 -4.41
C GLN A 133 -3.83 -7.69 -3.97
N GLY A 134 -3.56 -8.94 -3.65
CA GLY A 134 -4.47 -9.84 -2.96
C GLY A 134 -3.77 -10.46 -1.76
N ARG A 135 -4.49 -10.66 -0.66
CA ARG A 135 -3.99 -11.33 0.54
C ARG A 135 -5.08 -12.22 1.12
N THR A 136 -4.68 -13.38 1.63
CA THR A 136 -5.51 -14.17 2.53
C THR A 136 -4.72 -14.53 3.78
N GLY A 137 -5.36 -14.51 4.94
CA GLY A 137 -4.71 -14.75 6.22
C GLY A 137 -5.64 -15.37 7.26
N VAL A 138 -5.03 -16.09 8.19
CA VAL A 138 -5.70 -16.68 9.36
C VAL A 138 -5.23 -15.95 10.64
N PRO A 139 -6.14 -15.65 11.57
CA PRO A 139 -5.78 -15.06 12.85
C PRO A 139 -4.89 -16.02 13.62
N LEU A 140 -3.76 -15.53 14.11
CA LEU A 140 -2.84 -16.26 14.97
C LEU A 140 -3.10 -15.93 16.44
N LEU A 141 -3.28 -14.65 16.74
CA LEU A 141 -3.52 -14.14 18.08
C LEU A 141 -4.54 -13.01 18.01
N ASP A 142 -5.51 -13.04 18.91
CA ASP A 142 -6.44 -11.93 19.13
C ASP A 142 -6.50 -11.66 20.63
N LEU A 143 -5.68 -10.70 21.06
CA LEU A 143 -5.63 -10.20 22.43
C LEU A 143 -6.44 -8.91 22.51
N ARG A 144 -6.87 -8.55 23.72
CA ARG A 144 -7.74 -7.39 24.00
C ARG A 144 -7.30 -6.08 23.31
N SER A 145 -5.99 -5.86 23.14
CA SER A 145 -5.42 -4.65 22.55
C SER A 145 -4.68 -4.87 21.21
N LEU A 146 -4.48 -6.11 20.79
CA LEU A 146 -3.60 -6.47 19.67
C LEU A 146 -4.17 -7.65 18.89
N SER A 147 -4.26 -7.51 17.57
CA SER A 147 -4.56 -8.60 16.64
C SER A 147 -3.35 -8.92 15.79
N LEU A 148 -3.06 -10.21 15.60
CA LEU A 148 -2.03 -10.72 14.70
C LEU A 148 -2.64 -11.77 13.77
N ASP A 149 -2.42 -11.62 12.48
CA ASP A 149 -2.79 -12.64 11.49
C ASP A 149 -1.66 -12.89 10.50
N ALA A 150 -1.54 -14.14 10.06
CA ALA A 150 -0.53 -14.58 9.11
C ALA A 150 -1.18 -15.24 7.90
N GLY A 151 -0.54 -15.08 6.76
CA GLY A 151 -1.14 -15.45 5.50
C GLY A 151 -0.17 -15.41 4.34
N ILE A 152 -0.75 -15.41 3.15
CA ILE A 152 -0.03 -15.28 1.88
C ILE A 152 -0.62 -14.14 1.08
N GLY A 153 0.24 -13.48 0.32
CA GLY A 153 -0.12 -12.39 -0.58
C GLY A 153 0.38 -12.63 -2.00
N ALA A 154 -0.28 -11.95 -2.92
CA ALA A 154 0.10 -11.81 -4.30
C ALA A 154 0.07 -10.33 -4.67
N TRP A 155 1.05 -9.89 -5.45
CA TRP A 155 1.18 -8.52 -5.92
C TRP A 155 1.49 -8.55 -7.40
N ALA A 156 0.87 -7.64 -8.16
CA ALA A 156 1.27 -7.39 -9.53
C ALA A 156 1.29 -5.89 -9.77
N SER A 157 2.29 -5.41 -10.50
CA SER A 157 2.40 -4.00 -10.84
C SER A 157 3.00 -3.80 -12.21
N GLY A 158 2.64 -2.67 -12.80
CA GLY A 158 3.17 -2.21 -14.08
C GLY A 158 3.30 -0.70 -14.08
N GLN A 159 4.33 -0.21 -14.74
CA GLN A 159 4.53 1.21 -15.00
C GLN A 159 4.94 1.41 -16.45
N GLN A 160 4.22 2.30 -17.13
CA GLN A 160 4.62 2.81 -18.42
C GLN A 160 5.47 4.05 -18.20
N ILE A 161 6.73 3.97 -18.61
CA ILE A 161 7.68 5.07 -18.48
C ILE A 161 7.80 5.75 -19.84
N TYR A 162 7.51 7.06 -19.87
CA TYR A 162 7.63 7.86 -21.09
C TYR A 162 9.03 7.73 -21.71
N GLY A 163 9.10 7.21 -22.93
CA GLY A 163 10.35 7.01 -23.68
C GLY A 163 11.17 5.77 -23.31
N LEU A 164 10.76 4.96 -22.32
CA LEU A 164 11.50 3.78 -21.86
C LEU A 164 10.68 2.47 -21.88
N GLY A 165 9.39 2.55 -22.23
CA GLY A 165 8.52 1.38 -22.39
C GLY A 165 7.80 0.94 -21.12
N ASN A 166 7.22 -0.26 -21.17
CA ASN A 166 6.44 -0.84 -20.07
C ASN A 166 7.32 -1.75 -19.23
N ILE A 167 7.34 -1.51 -17.92
CA ILE A 167 7.96 -2.40 -16.95
C ILE A 167 6.88 -2.96 -16.03
N GLY A 168 7.05 -4.19 -15.56
CA GLY A 168 6.10 -4.79 -14.64
C GLY A 168 6.67 -6.01 -13.92
N ARG A 169 6.00 -6.41 -12.86
CA ARG A 169 6.38 -7.55 -12.04
C ARG A 169 5.18 -8.22 -11.38
N ILE A 170 5.36 -9.47 -11.01
CA ILE A 170 4.45 -10.24 -10.16
C ILE A 170 5.26 -10.82 -9.02
N ASP A 171 4.77 -10.64 -7.80
CA ASP A 171 5.34 -11.18 -6.57
C ASP A 171 4.35 -12.06 -5.83
N LEU A 172 4.88 -13.03 -5.09
CA LEU A 172 4.14 -13.91 -4.20
C LEU A 172 4.92 -14.08 -2.90
N GLY A 173 4.24 -14.36 -1.79
CA GLY A 173 4.93 -14.74 -0.57
C GLY A 173 4.14 -14.54 0.71
N PRO A 174 4.77 -14.82 1.86
CA PRO A 174 4.12 -14.75 3.15
C PRO A 174 3.84 -13.29 3.57
N SER A 175 2.81 -13.13 4.39
CA SER A 175 2.36 -11.84 4.91
C SER A 175 1.95 -11.97 6.36
N LEU A 176 2.43 -11.07 7.20
CA LEU A 176 2.05 -10.91 8.59
C LEU A 176 1.44 -9.54 8.78
N ARG A 177 0.28 -9.45 9.43
CA ARG A 177 -0.35 -8.16 9.75
C ARG A 177 -0.63 -8.07 11.24
N LEU A 178 -0.33 -6.87 11.76
CA LEU A 178 -0.42 -6.45 13.14
C LEU A 178 -1.43 -5.31 13.18
N GLY A 179 -2.44 -5.42 14.04
CA GLY A 179 -3.42 -4.37 14.28
C GLY A 179 -3.44 -3.99 15.75
N SER A 180 -3.39 -2.70 16.06
CA SER A 180 -3.71 -2.22 17.40
C SER A 180 -5.21 -1.93 17.50
N ARG A 181 -5.85 -2.39 18.58
CA ARG A 181 -7.22 -1.98 18.92
C ARG A 181 -7.24 -0.71 19.77
N SER A 182 -6.12 -0.38 20.42
CA SER A 182 -5.98 0.80 21.30
C SER A 182 -5.57 2.05 20.54
N PHE A 183 -4.84 1.89 19.44
CA PHE A 183 -4.40 2.99 18.59
C PHE A 183 -4.86 2.70 17.16
N PRO A 184 -5.18 3.73 16.36
CA PRO A 184 -5.61 3.52 14.99
C PRO A 184 -4.40 3.31 14.07
N ILE A 185 -3.52 2.38 14.44
CA ILE A 185 -2.28 2.06 13.76
C ILE A 185 -2.25 0.56 13.45
N SER A 186 -1.84 0.23 12.23
CA SER A 186 -1.57 -1.14 11.79
C SER A 186 -0.20 -1.23 11.14
N GLY A 187 0.36 -2.44 11.17
CA GLY A 187 1.60 -2.80 10.52
C GLY A 187 1.42 -4.04 9.65
N GLN A 188 2.14 -4.11 8.55
CA GLN A 188 2.19 -5.28 7.69
C GLN A 188 3.64 -5.56 7.31
N LEU A 189 4.05 -6.81 7.46
CA LEU A 189 5.34 -7.33 7.05
C LEU A 189 5.12 -8.42 6.01
N ASP A 190 5.55 -8.17 4.79
CA ASP A 190 5.49 -9.13 3.70
C ASP A 190 6.90 -9.58 3.33
N TYR A 191 7.04 -10.80 2.81
CA TYR A 191 8.24 -11.14 2.04
C TYR A 191 7.82 -11.40 0.61
N ARG A 192 8.27 -10.54 -0.32
CA ARG A 192 7.86 -10.61 -1.73
C ARG A 192 8.92 -11.34 -2.55
N TRP A 193 8.62 -12.57 -2.95
CA TRP A 193 9.40 -13.29 -3.96
C TRP A 193 8.94 -12.91 -5.35
N ARG A 194 9.87 -12.40 -6.15
CA ARG A 194 9.60 -12.05 -7.55
C ARG A 194 9.42 -13.31 -8.39
N ALA A 195 8.19 -13.53 -8.85
CA ALA A 195 7.83 -14.65 -9.71
C ALA A 195 8.05 -14.30 -11.20
N VAL A 196 7.68 -13.08 -11.60
CA VAL A 196 7.78 -12.60 -13.00
C VAL A 196 8.26 -11.15 -13.03
N GLY A 197 8.99 -10.79 -14.08
CA GLY A 197 9.49 -9.44 -14.32
C GLY A 197 10.89 -9.19 -13.77
N ASN A 198 11.54 -8.13 -14.24
CA ASN A 198 12.90 -7.78 -13.83
C ASN A 198 13.03 -6.31 -13.40
N VAL A 199 12.12 -5.87 -12.54
CA VAL A 199 12.13 -4.51 -11.98
C VAL A 199 12.83 -4.52 -10.63
N PHE A 200 13.69 -3.52 -10.37
CA PHE A 200 14.33 -3.27 -9.08
C PHE A 200 13.35 -2.60 -8.11
N PRO A 201 13.38 -2.86 -6.79
CA PRO A 201 14.27 -3.78 -6.05
C PRO A 201 13.98 -5.26 -6.31
N GLY A 202 14.92 -6.15 -5.99
CA GLY A 202 14.73 -7.60 -6.12
C GLY A 202 13.67 -8.17 -5.16
N SER A 203 13.70 -9.49 -4.96
CA SER A 203 12.91 -10.12 -3.88
C SER A 203 13.38 -9.58 -2.52
N GLY A 204 12.45 -9.40 -1.58
CA GLY A 204 12.82 -8.89 -0.26
C GLY A 204 11.64 -8.59 0.66
N PRO A 205 11.95 -8.20 1.92
CA PRO A 205 10.94 -7.87 2.90
C PRO A 205 10.30 -6.51 2.60
N VAL A 206 8.99 -6.42 2.75
CA VAL A 206 8.25 -5.17 2.68
C VAL A 206 7.62 -4.87 4.02
N PHE A 207 7.97 -3.73 4.60
CA PHE A 207 7.37 -3.29 5.85
C PHE A 207 6.49 -2.07 5.60
N THR A 208 5.25 -2.14 6.02
CA THR A 208 4.27 -1.07 5.85
C THR A 208 3.64 -0.72 7.17
N VAL A 209 3.60 0.56 7.52
CA VAL A 209 2.85 1.09 8.67
C VAL A 209 1.74 2.00 8.17
N THR A 210 0.58 1.92 8.79
CA THR A 210 -0.55 2.79 8.45
C THR A 210 -1.21 3.31 9.71
N GLY A 211 -1.49 4.61 9.74
CA GLY A 211 -2.23 5.29 10.80
C GLY A 211 -3.42 6.05 10.24
N ARG A 212 -4.55 6.05 10.96
CA ARG A 212 -5.77 6.75 10.56
C ARG A 212 -6.36 7.56 11.71
N PHE A 213 -6.59 8.85 11.51
CA PHE A 213 -7.04 9.79 12.54
C PHE A 213 -8.32 10.52 12.13
#